data_AF-A0A3Q9HQX4-F1
#
_entry.id   AF-A0A3Q9HQX4-F1
#
_cell.length_a   1.000
_cell.length_b   1.000
_cell.length_c   1.000
_cell.angle_alpha   90.00
_cell.angle_beta   90.00
_cell.angle_gamma   90.00
#
_symmetry.space_group_name_H-M   'P 1'
#
loop_
_entity.id
_entity.type
_entity.pdbx_description
1 polymer ?
#
loop_
_entity_poly.entity_id
_entity_poly.type
_entity_poly.pdbx_seq_one_letter_code
_entity_poly.pdbx_strand_id
1 'polypeptide(L)'
;MAIIPQQRLFCYTEIENLGDLERLRLVIEYMPDEELMKKLERERGKGRNDYEIRAMWNSILAGIVYQHETIESLRRELSRNGQLRAMCGFSNKVPPSWVYSRFLKKIMENQEEIDKIFDYLVDQLKELLPDYGKRLAIDGKEIESFAKLHKNKKKRDGRRDVDADFGRKVYQGEHEDGTLWKKIKNWFGYKLHLIVDADYELPVEFEVTKASVHEVPVAHKLLREVEEKHPEIIKDCEIFLADRGYDDSKLIKKLWDDYKIKPVIDIRNMWRDGEKTKLLSNYDNIVYDYRGTVYCYCPETAKRRQMAYGGFEKDRETLKYRCPAVHYGIECKGQKECECKVSNCIRIKLSEDRRIFTPIARSSYRWEREYKGRTAIERVNSRLDVCYGFERHTIRGLKKMKMRCSLALIIMLTMAVDRIKENQRDKMRSLVEPA
;
A
#
# COMPACT_ATOMS: atom_id res chain seq x y z
N MET A 1 57.52 -24.73 -16.01
CA MET A 1 57.01 -24.65 -14.63
C MET A 1 56.98 -23.19 -14.21
N ALA A 2 55.79 -22.62 -14.02
CA ALA A 2 55.64 -21.36 -13.31
C ALA A 2 54.98 -21.70 -11.98
N ILE A 3 55.81 -21.79 -10.93
CA ILE A 3 55.35 -21.82 -9.55
C ILE A 3 54.92 -20.39 -9.26
N ILE A 4 53.61 -20.14 -9.19
CA ILE A 4 53.08 -18.87 -8.71
C ILE A 4 53.24 -18.90 -7.18
N PRO A 5 54.07 -18.04 -6.58
CA PRO A 5 54.15 -17.95 -5.13
C PRO A 5 52.82 -17.39 -4.63
N GLN A 6 52.25 -18.05 -3.63
CA GLN A 6 51.07 -17.58 -2.91
C GLN A 6 51.31 -16.13 -2.41
N GLN A 7 50.80 -15.15 -3.15
CA GLN A 7 50.86 -13.75 -2.78
C GLN A 7 49.46 -13.32 -2.30
N ARG A 8 49.38 -13.12 -0.98
CA ARG A 8 48.29 -12.54 -0.16
C ARG A 8 47.46 -13.56 0.63
N LEU A 9 47.87 -13.77 1.88
CA LEU A 9 46.95 -14.02 2.99
C LEU A 9 46.29 -12.67 3.33
N PHE A 10 44.96 -12.61 3.25
CA PHE A 10 44.12 -11.43 3.49
C PHE A 10 44.26 -10.32 2.43
N CYS A 11 43.38 -10.36 1.45
CA CYS A 11 43.17 -9.24 0.54
C CYS A 11 42.08 -8.34 1.14
N TYR A 12 42.42 -7.09 1.49
CA TYR A 12 41.45 -6.10 1.98
C TYR A 12 40.30 -5.80 0.98
N THR A 13 40.38 -6.29 -0.27
CA THR A 13 39.26 -6.27 -1.22
C THR A 13 38.21 -7.37 -0.99
N GLU A 14 38.40 -8.26 -0.01
CA GLU A 14 37.32 -9.16 0.46
C GLU A 14 36.27 -8.43 1.32
N ILE A 15 36.53 -7.16 1.69
CA ILE A 15 35.66 -6.32 2.53
C ILE A 15 34.71 -5.46 1.66
N GLU A 16 34.96 -5.29 0.36
CA GLU A 16 34.18 -4.39 -0.51
C GLU A 16 32.88 -4.98 -1.09
N ASN A 17 32.60 -6.28 -0.88
CA ASN A 17 31.32 -6.92 -1.23
C ASN A 17 30.43 -7.24 0.00
N LEU A 18 30.77 -6.71 1.18
CA LEU A 18 30.06 -7.00 2.43
C LEU A 18 28.67 -6.37 2.53
N GLY A 19 28.29 -5.48 1.61
CA GLY A 19 27.00 -4.78 1.67
C GLY A 19 25.81 -5.73 1.80
N ASP A 20 25.74 -6.77 0.98
CA ASP A 20 24.61 -7.70 0.96
C ASP A 20 24.63 -8.70 2.12
N LEU A 21 25.82 -9.08 2.58
CA LEU A 21 25.98 -9.92 3.78
C LEU A 21 25.57 -9.12 5.02
N GLU A 22 25.96 -7.85 5.10
CA GLU A 22 25.56 -6.97 6.19
C GLU A 22 24.04 -6.74 6.20
N ARG A 23 23.43 -6.48 5.04
CA ARG A 23 21.96 -6.40 4.90
C ARG A 23 21.29 -7.66 5.42
N LEU A 24 21.80 -8.84 5.06
CA LEU A 24 21.25 -10.11 5.55
C LEU A 24 21.49 -10.33 7.04
N ARG A 25 22.67 -9.96 7.57
CA ARG A 25 23.00 -10.01 8.99
C ARG A 25 21.93 -9.29 9.80
N LEU A 26 21.67 -8.05 9.42
CA LEU A 26 20.73 -7.16 10.07
C LEU A 26 19.29 -7.68 9.97
N VAL A 27 18.89 -8.18 8.79
CA VAL A 27 17.58 -8.82 8.64
C VAL A 27 17.44 -10.04 9.56
N ILE A 28 18.45 -10.90 9.67
CA ILE A 28 18.41 -12.07 10.56
C ILE A 28 18.37 -11.64 12.05
N GLU A 29 19.11 -10.60 12.41
CA GLU A 29 19.21 -10.11 13.79
C GLU A 29 17.91 -9.45 14.29
N TYR A 30 17.28 -8.64 13.45
CA TYR A 30 16.07 -7.88 13.82
C TYR A 30 14.75 -8.57 13.43
N MET A 31 14.79 -9.73 12.76
CA MET A 31 13.58 -10.49 12.46
C MET A 31 12.97 -11.08 13.75
N PRO A 32 11.70 -10.78 14.08
CA PRO A 32 11.06 -11.29 15.29
C PRO A 32 10.48 -12.70 15.07
N ASP A 33 11.28 -13.62 14.54
CA ASP A 33 10.83 -14.95 14.08
C ASP A 33 10.95 -16.07 15.13
N GLU A 34 11.37 -15.76 16.35
CA GLU A 34 11.68 -16.75 17.38
C GLU A 34 10.49 -17.68 17.70
N GLU A 35 9.26 -17.15 17.74
CA GLU A 35 8.05 -17.95 17.97
C GLU A 35 7.79 -18.94 16.83
N LEU A 36 7.94 -18.48 15.58
CA LEU A 36 7.83 -19.33 14.39
C LEU A 36 8.92 -20.41 14.40
N MET A 37 10.17 -20.05 14.73
CA MET A 37 11.28 -21.00 14.80
C MET A 37 11.02 -22.08 15.85
N LYS A 38 10.66 -21.71 17.09
CA LYS A 38 10.30 -22.65 18.15
C LYS A 38 9.13 -23.55 17.77
N LYS A 39 8.13 -23.04 17.05
CA LYS A 39 6.99 -23.84 16.57
C LYS A 39 7.43 -24.88 15.55
N LEU A 40 8.16 -24.47 14.52
CA LEU A 40 8.68 -25.37 13.49
C LEU A 40 9.63 -26.44 14.08
N GLU A 41 10.45 -26.08 15.06
CA GLU A 41 11.37 -26.98 15.76
C GLU A 41 10.61 -28.03 16.57
N ARG A 42 9.55 -27.63 17.28
CA ARG A 42 8.63 -28.55 17.98
C ARG A 42 7.94 -29.50 17.01
N GLU A 43 7.41 -28.99 15.89
CA GLU A 43 6.77 -29.80 14.85
C GLU A 43 7.72 -30.82 14.21
N ARG A 44 9.01 -30.49 14.08
CA ARG A 44 10.02 -31.44 13.59
C ARG A 44 10.28 -32.57 14.60
N GLY A 45 10.27 -32.26 15.89
CA GLY A 45 10.61 -33.19 16.95
C GLY A 45 12.01 -33.80 16.77
N LYS A 46 12.11 -35.12 16.96
CA LYS A 46 13.36 -35.92 16.90
C LYS A 46 13.67 -36.52 15.53
N GLY A 47 13.01 -36.06 14.46
CA GLY A 47 13.25 -36.52 13.11
C GLY A 47 14.65 -36.19 12.58
N ARG A 48 14.99 -36.72 11.40
CA ARG A 48 16.26 -36.45 10.71
C ARG A 48 16.49 -34.95 10.53
N ASN A 49 17.62 -34.44 11.00
CA ASN A 49 17.98 -33.02 10.99
C ASN A 49 19.20 -32.75 10.09
N ASP A 50 19.13 -33.19 8.83
CA ASP A 50 20.21 -32.94 7.86
C ASP A 50 20.41 -31.44 7.58
N TYR A 51 19.33 -30.66 7.74
CA TYR A 51 19.28 -29.22 7.53
C TYR A 51 18.48 -28.60 8.66
N GLU A 52 19.14 -27.73 9.43
CA GLU A 52 18.51 -27.05 10.57
C GLU A 52 17.41 -26.09 10.10
N ILE A 53 16.35 -25.96 10.90
CA ILE A 53 15.19 -25.13 10.57
C ILE A 53 15.56 -23.67 10.43
N ARG A 54 16.34 -23.15 11.38
CA ARG A 54 16.84 -21.77 11.34
C ARG A 54 17.72 -21.53 10.12
N ALA A 55 18.56 -22.50 9.76
CA ALA A 55 19.38 -22.39 8.56
C ALA A 55 18.56 -22.36 7.26
N MET A 56 17.51 -23.18 7.19
CA MET A 56 16.55 -23.15 6.09
C MET A 56 15.72 -21.85 6.03
N TRP A 57 15.40 -21.26 7.19
CA TRP A 57 14.69 -19.99 7.28
C TRP A 57 15.58 -18.83 6.84
N ASN A 58 16.77 -18.71 7.41
CA ASN A 58 17.76 -17.69 7.06
C ASN A 58 18.10 -17.73 5.56
N SER A 59 18.15 -18.92 4.96
CA SER A 59 18.39 -19.03 3.52
C SER A 59 17.23 -18.56 2.65
N ILE A 60 15.98 -18.66 3.13
CA ILE A 60 14.82 -18.04 2.46
C ILE A 60 14.90 -16.53 2.56
N LEU A 61 15.23 -15.98 3.73
CA LEU A 61 15.42 -14.54 3.91
C LEU A 61 16.53 -14.03 2.98
N ALA A 62 17.67 -14.72 2.95
CA ALA A 62 18.76 -14.46 2.02
C ALA A 62 18.29 -14.46 0.56
N GLY A 63 17.47 -15.44 0.17
CA GLY A 63 16.86 -15.51 -1.15
C GLY A 63 16.14 -14.24 -1.55
N ILE A 64 15.46 -13.57 -0.61
CA ILE A 64 14.72 -12.35 -0.88
C ILE A 64 15.63 -11.11 -0.80
N VAL A 65 16.50 -11.01 0.19
CA VAL A 65 17.46 -9.90 0.35
C VAL A 65 18.41 -9.77 -0.85
N TYR A 66 18.86 -10.91 -1.38
CA TYR A 66 19.71 -11.02 -2.57
C TYR A 66 18.91 -11.06 -3.88
N GLN A 67 17.57 -10.92 -3.81
CA GLN A 67 16.69 -10.82 -4.97
C GLN A 67 16.78 -12.03 -5.92
N HIS A 68 16.96 -13.24 -5.38
CA HIS A 68 16.96 -14.46 -6.17
C HIS A 68 15.56 -14.80 -6.69
N GLU A 69 15.36 -14.71 -8.00
CA GLU A 69 14.07 -15.01 -8.68
C GLU A 69 13.55 -16.43 -8.41
N THR A 70 14.45 -17.40 -8.17
CA THR A 70 14.12 -18.80 -7.97
C THR A 70 14.96 -19.47 -6.90
N ILE A 71 14.42 -20.55 -6.31
CA ILE A 71 15.16 -21.40 -5.37
C ILE A 71 16.42 -22.01 -6.01
N GLU A 72 16.40 -22.30 -7.32
CA GLU A 72 17.58 -22.80 -8.01
C GLU A 72 18.67 -21.73 -8.13
N SER A 73 18.29 -20.46 -8.33
CA SER A 73 19.23 -19.33 -8.29
C SER A 73 19.89 -19.22 -6.91
N LEU A 74 19.10 -19.21 -5.83
CA LEU A 74 19.60 -19.22 -4.46
C LEU A 74 20.51 -20.43 -4.18
N ARG A 75 20.13 -21.63 -4.62
CA ARG A 75 20.95 -22.86 -4.42
C ARG A 75 22.29 -22.79 -5.13
N ARG A 76 22.35 -22.20 -6.33
CA ARG A 76 23.62 -21.97 -7.04
C ARG A 76 24.49 -21.00 -6.26
N GLU A 77 23.90 -19.92 -5.74
CA GLU A 77 24.63 -18.93 -4.95
C GLU A 77 25.15 -19.52 -3.64
N LEU A 78 24.32 -20.21 -2.87
CA LEU A 78 24.72 -20.95 -1.67
C LEU A 78 25.79 -22.01 -1.95
N SER A 79 25.91 -22.53 -3.18
CA SER A 79 26.97 -23.47 -3.54
C SER A 79 28.30 -22.77 -3.75
N ARG A 80 28.28 -21.60 -4.39
CA ARG A 80 29.46 -20.80 -4.74
C ARG A 80 29.98 -19.97 -3.57
N ASN A 81 29.07 -19.38 -2.79
CA ASN A 81 29.38 -18.44 -1.72
C ASN A 81 29.39 -19.14 -0.35
N GLY A 82 30.60 -19.43 0.14
CA GLY A 82 30.80 -20.06 1.45
C GLY A 82 30.40 -19.17 2.63
N GLN A 83 30.58 -17.85 2.51
CA GLN A 83 30.23 -16.88 3.56
C GLN A 83 28.72 -16.78 3.73
N LEU A 84 27.96 -16.64 2.63
CA LEU A 84 26.50 -16.64 2.66
C LEU A 84 25.95 -17.93 3.28
N ARG A 85 26.53 -19.07 2.89
CA ARG A 85 26.15 -20.38 3.42
C ARG A 85 26.42 -20.49 4.92
N ALA A 86 27.57 -19.98 5.40
CA ALA A 86 27.91 -19.93 6.81
C ALA A 86 26.98 -18.98 7.59
N MET A 87 26.69 -17.80 7.05
CA MET A 87 25.76 -16.82 7.62
C MET A 87 24.34 -17.37 7.75
N CYS A 88 23.89 -18.17 6.77
CA CYS A 88 22.62 -18.87 6.92
C CYS A 88 22.67 -19.91 8.05
N GLY A 89 23.83 -20.48 8.37
CA GLY A 89 23.99 -21.53 9.38
C GLY A 89 24.18 -22.94 8.81
N PHE A 90 24.57 -23.07 7.54
CA PHE A 90 24.82 -24.40 6.94
C PHE A 90 26.28 -24.86 7.12
N SER A 91 26.45 -26.10 7.58
CA SER A 91 27.74 -26.75 7.86
C SER A 91 28.46 -27.36 6.63
N ASN A 92 28.29 -26.77 5.44
CA ASN A 92 28.85 -27.13 4.11
C ASN A 92 27.94 -27.87 3.10
N LYS A 93 26.72 -28.26 3.47
CA LYS A 93 25.77 -28.87 2.52
C LYS A 93 24.72 -27.87 2.07
N VAL A 94 24.57 -27.71 0.76
CA VAL A 94 23.46 -26.94 0.19
C VAL A 94 22.22 -27.83 0.11
N PRO A 95 21.07 -27.41 0.69
CA PRO A 95 19.86 -28.20 0.62
C PRO A 95 19.41 -28.43 -0.83
N PRO A 96 18.98 -29.66 -1.18
CA PRO A 96 18.40 -29.93 -2.49
C PRO A 96 17.02 -29.28 -2.65
N SER A 97 16.58 -29.05 -3.88
CA SER A 97 15.33 -28.32 -4.21
C SER A 97 14.07 -28.83 -3.51
N TRP A 98 13.98 -30.16 -3.33
CA TRP A 98 12.83 -30.79 -2.69
C TRP A 98 12.76 -30.50 -1.17
N VAL A 99 13.90 -30.18 -0.52
CA VAL A 99 13.91 -29.75 0.89
C VAL A 99 13.29 -28.36 1.00
N TYR A 100 13.67 -27.41 0.14
CA TYR A 100 13.03 -26.09 0.07
C TYR A 100 11.53 -26.19 -0.21
N SER A 101 11.13 -27.06 -1.14
CA SER A 101 9.71 -27.26 -1.45
C SER A 101 8.91 -27.74 -0.23
N ARG A 102 9.47 -28.68 0.55
CA ARG A 102 8.85 -29.16 1.80
C ARG A 102 8.84 -28.07 2.88
N PHE A 103 9.92 -27.32 3.02
CA PHE A 103 10.03 -26.27 4.02
C PHE A 103 9.08 -25.10 3.76
N LEU A 104 8.98 -24.62 2.51
CA LEU A 104 7.99 -23.62 2.12
C LEU A 104 6.55 -24.07 2.35
N LYS A 105 6.28 -25.39 2.24
CA LYS A 105 4.96 -25.94 2.59
C LYS A 105 4.67 -25.77 4.08
N LYS A 106 5.65 -26.06 4.95
CA LYS A 106 5.51 -25.87 6.41
C LYS A 106 5.31 -24.40 6.79
N ILE A 107 6.06 -23.49 6.16
CA ILE A 107 5.89 -22.04 6.35
C ILE A 107 4.46 -21.63 5.97
N MET A 108 3.98 -22.09 4.81
CA MET A 108 2.62 -21.81 4.36
C MET A 108 1.52 -22.43 5.25
N GLU A 109 1.78 -23.58 5.88
CA GLU A 109 0.91 -24.18 6.90
C GLU A 109 0.89 -23.36 8.20
N ASN A 110 1.94 -22.57 8.46
CA ASN A 110 2.11 -21.70 9.62
C ASN A 110 1.94 -20.20 9.29
N GLN A 111 1.09 -19.87 8.31
CA GLN A 111 0.87 -18.49 7.84
C GLN A 111 0.54 -17.50 8.98
N GLU A 112 -0.23 -17.93 9.97
CA GLU A 112 -0.62 -17.09 11.11
C GLU A 112 0.59 -16.56 11.89
N GLU A 113 1.67 -17.33 12.02
CA GLU A 113 2.89 -16.86 12.70
C GLU A 113 3.64 -15.82 11.86
N ILE A 114 3.54 -15.90 10.52
CA ILE A 114 4.12 -14.88 9.64
C ILE A 114 3.32 -13.59 9.73
N ASP A 115 1.99 -13.70 9.81
CA ASP A 115 1.10 -12.55 9.98
C ASP A 115 1.39 -11.87 11.34
N LYS A 116 1.66 -12.62 12.42
CA LYS A 116 2.11 -12.06 13.70
C LYS A 116 3.47 -11.34 13.62
N ILE A 117 4.43 -11.86 12.86
CA ILE A 117 5.72 -11.19 12.62
C ILE A 117 5.47 -9.83 11.95
N PHE A 118 4.57 -9.78 10.96
CA PHE A 118 4.19 -8.54 10.30
C PHE A 118 3.56 -7.55 11.30
N ASP A 119 2.55 -7.99 12.05
CA ASP A 119 1.85 -7.14 13.01
C ASP A 119 2.84 -6.60 14.07
N TYR A 120 3.73 -7.42 14.61
CA TYR A 120 4.75 -6.98 15.59
C TYR A 120 5.74 -5.97 15.01
N LEU A 121 6.11 -6.08 13.73
CA LEU A 121 6.96 -5.09 13.07
C LEU A 121 6.24 -3.76 12.83
N VAL A 122 4.93 -3.80 12.53
CA VAL A 122 4.10 -2.60 12.41
C VAL A 122 4.01 -1.85 13.74
N ASP A 123 3.78 -2.56 14.85
CA ASP A 123 3.76 -1.98 16.19
C ASP A 123 5.12 -1.38 16.58
N GLN A 124 6.22 -2.11 16.35
CA GLN A 124 7.56 -1.57 16.58
C GLN A 124 7.83 -0.30 15.78
N LEU A 125 7.40 -0.23 14.52
CA LEU A 125 7.57 0.99 13.72
C LEU A 125 6.75 2.14 14.27
N LYS A 126 5.55 1.89 14.80
CA LYS A 126 4.74 2.92 15.45
C LYS A 126 5.43 3.49 16.69
N GLU A 127 6.10 2.64 17.47
CA GLU A 127 6.90 3.08 18.63
C GLU A 127 8.13 3.90 18.21
N LEU A 128 8.86 3.43 17.18
CA LEU A 128 10.08 4.09 16.68
C LEU A 128 9.81 5.39 15.91
N LEU A 129 8.65 5.47 15.24
CA LEU A 129 8.22 6.58 14.41
C LEU A 129 6.83 7.05 14.87
N PRO A 130 6.73 8.01 15.80
CA PRO A 130 5.44 8.45 16.33
C PRO A 130 4.45 8.94 15.26
N ASP A 131 4.96 9.51 14.16
CA ASP A 131 4.16 9.98 13.03
C ASP A 131 3.70 8.86 12.07
N TYR A 132 4.20 7.64 12.25
CA TYR A 132 3.78 6.49 11.45
C TYR A 132 2.29 6.22 11.63
N GLY A 133 1.57 6.14 10.51
CA GLY A 133 0.12 5.97 10.45
C GLY A 133 -0.67 7.28 10.34
N LYS A 134 -0.04 8.47 10.44
CA LYS A 134 -0.78 9.74 10.36
C LYS A 134 -1.42 9.99 9.00
N ARG A 135 -0.77 9.52 7.92
CA ARG A 135 -1.30 9.55 6.56
C ARG A 135 -1.29 8.14 5.99
N LEU A 136 -2.47 7.54 5.88
CA LEU A 136 -2.61 6.22 5.27
C LEU A 136 -3.00 6.36 3.80
N ALA A 137 -2.45 5.50 2.95
CA ALA A 137 -2.84 5.37 1.56
C ALA A 137 -3.22 3.92 1.26
N ILE A 138 -4.27 3.71 0.45
CA ILE A 138 -4.71 2.39 0.01
C ILE A 138 -4.71 2.27 -1.52
N ASP A 139 -4.28 1.11 -2.02
CA ASP A 139 -4.34 0.74 -3.42
C ASP A 139 -4.41 -0.78 -3.60
N GLY A 140 -4.96 -1.20 -4.73
CA GLY A 140 -5.03 -2.59 -5.17
C GLY A 140 -3.95 -2.85 -6.22
N LYS A 141 -2.90 -3.57 -5.84
CA LYS A 141 -1.84 -3.99 -6.75
C LYS A 141 -2.21 -5.27 -7.49
N GLU A 142 -2.20 -5.20 -8.82
CA GLU A 142 -2.38 -6.35 -9.70
C GLU A 142 -1.12 -7.23 -9.66
N ILE A 143 -1.29 -8.55 -9.47
CA ILE A 143 -0.20 -9.53 -9.51
C ILE A 143 -0.55 -10.58 -10.58
N GLU A 144 0.15 -10.52 -11.71
CA GLU A 144 -0.14 -11.37 -12.87
C GLU A 144 0.42 -12.79 -12.71
N SER A 145 -0.42 -13.79 -12.95
CA SER A 145 0.01 -15.18 -13.02
C SER A 145 0.34 -15.54 -14.47
N PHE A 146 1.56 -16.03 -14.72
CA PHE A 146 1.93 -16.60 -16.03
C PHE A 146 1.29 -17.97 -16.31
N ALA A 147 0.36 -18.44 -15.47
CA ALA A 147 -0.38 -19.66 -15.72
C ALA A 147 -1.48 -19.45 -16.77
N LYS A 148 -1.77 -20.49 -17.56
CA LYS A 148 -2.89 -20.47 -18.52
C LYS A 148 -4.18 -20.87 -17.81
N LEU A 149 -5.27 -20.13 -18.07
CA LEU A 149 -6.61 -20.53 -17.65
C LEU A 149 -6.97 -21.88 -18.29
N HIS A 150 -7.30 -22.86 -17.45
CA HIS A 150 -7.85 -24.14 -17.91
C HIS A 150 -9.35 -24.20 -17.62
N LYS A 151 -10.15 -24.48 -18.66
CA LYS A 151 -11.62 -24.52 -18.59
C LYS A 151 -12.19 -25.69 -17.74
N ASN A 152 -11.42 -26.77 -17.55
CA ASN A 152 -11.92 -27.98 -16.88
C ASN A 152 -11.43 -28.04 -15.43
N LYS A 153 -12.36 -28.16 -14.47
CA LYS A 153 -12.07 -28.42 -13.05
C LYS A 153 -11.52 -29.84 -12.86
N LYS A 154 -10.23 -30.03 -13.15
CA LYS A 154 -9.50 -31.27 -12.82
C LYS A 154 -9.04 -31.26 -11.36
N LYS A 155 -8.74 -32.43 -10.80
CA LYS A 155 -8.19 -32.60 -9.44
C LYS A 155 -6.93 -31.73 -9.26
N ARG A 156 -6.77 -31.11 -8.07
CA ARG A 156 -5.59 -30.28 -7.73
C ARG A 156 -4.33 -31.15 -7.77
N ASP A 157 -3.45 -30.91 -8.75
CA ASP A 157 -2.17 -31.62 -8.95
C ASP A 157 -0.96 -30.80 -8.46
N GLY A 158 -1.19 -29.58 -7.94
CA GLY A 158 -0.15 -28.65 -7.47
C GLY A 158 0.69 -28.00 -8.58
N ARG A 159 0.46 -28.35 -9.85
CA ARG A 159 1.21 -27.80 -11.00
C ARG A 159 0.50 -26.61 -11.63
N ARG A 160 -0.81 -26.46 -11.41
CA ARG A 160 -1.66 -25.43 -12.04
C ARG A 160 -2.05 -24.34 -11.07
N ASP A 161 -2.39 -23.19 -11.62
CA ASP A 161 -2.95 -22.08 -10.85
C ASP A 161 -4.49 -22.11 -10.93
N VAL A 162 -5.10 -22.90 -10.04
CA VAL A 162 -6.56 -23.11 -10.04
C VAL A 162 -7.32 -22.05 -9.23
N ASP A 163 -6.60 -21.27 -8.43
CA ASP A 163 -7.21 -20.26 -7.56
C ASP A 163 -7.23 -18.88 -8.22
N ALA A 164 -6.30 -18.61 -9.15
CA ALA A 164 -6.25 -17.39 -9.96
C ALA A 164 -7.48 -17.25 -10.87
N ASP A 165 -7.91 -16.01 -11.07
CA ASP A 165 -9.01 -15.66 -11.98
C ASP A 165 -8.73 -14.33 -12.70
N PHE A 166 -9.70 -13.83 -13.45
CA PHE A 166 -9.57 -12.60 -14.21
C PHE A 166 -10.05 -11.39 -13.40
N GLY A 167 -9.18 -10.40 -13.29
CA GLY A 167 -9.51 -9.04 -12.87
C GLY A 167 -9.78 -8.16 -14.08
N ARG A 168 -10.59 -7.12 -13.87
CA ARG A 168 -10.91 -6.10 -14.87
C ARG A 168 -10.89 -4.72 -14.23
N LYS A 169 -10.02 -3.84 -14.71
CA LYS A 169 -9.95 -2.43 -14.31
C LYS A 169 -10.32 -1.56 -15.52
N VAL A 170 -11.31 -0.69 -15.33
CA VAL A 170 -11.81 0.21 -16.38
C VAL A 170 -11.35 1.62 -16.04
N TYR A 171 -10.44 2.14 -16.85
CA TYR A 171 -10.04 3.53 -16.81
C TYR A 171 -10.93 4.30 -17.76
N GLN A 172 -11.50 5.39 -17.28
CA GLN A 172 -12.34 6.27 -18.09
C GLN A 172 -12.10 7.72 -17.67
N GLY A 173 -12.12 8.61 -18.64
CA GLY A 173 -11.87 10.03 -18.44
C GLY A 173 -12.42 10.86 -19.59
N GLU A 174 -12.21 12.15 -19.48
CA GLU A 174 -12.56 13.15 -20.48
C GLU A 174 -11.25 13.82 -20.91
N HIS A 175 -11.03 13.93 -22.22
CA HIS A 175 -9.94 14.68 -22.81
C HIS A 175 -10.18 16.19 -22.66
N GLU A 176 -9.15 17.01 -22.88
CA GLU A 176 -9.27 18.48 -22.82
C GLU A 176 -10.27 19.05 -23.83
N ASP A 177 -10.52 18.32 -24.93
CA ASP A 177 -11.51 18.65 -25.95
C ASP A 177 -12.95 18.19 -25.62
N GLY A 178 -13.15 17.58 -24.44
CA GLY A 178 -14.44 17.06 -23.98
C GLY A 178 -14.77 15.64 -24.47
N THR A 179 -13.88 14.98 -25.21
CA THR A 179 -14.12 13.60 -25.68
C THR A 179 -13.90 12.57 -24.56
N LEU A 180 -14.82 11.61 -24.41
CA LEU A 180 -14.71 10.57 -23.39
C LEU A 180 -13.83 9.42 -23.89
N TRP A 181 -12.84 9.02 -23.10
CA TRP A 181 -12.03 7.83 -23.37
C TRP A 181 -12.29 6.72 -22.36
N LYS A 182 -12.09 5.49 -22.82
CA LYS A 182 -12.24 4.29 -21.99
C LYS A 182 -11.18 3.26 -22.34
N LYS A 183 -10.34 2.90 -21.38
CA LYS A 183 -9.36 1.82 -21.47
C LYS A 183 -9.73 0.71 -20.51
N ILE A 184 -9.88 -0.50 -21.02
CA ILE A 184 -10.14 -1.70 -20.21
C ILE A 184 -8.83 -2.46 -20.09
N LYS A 185 -8.33 -2.65 -18.87
CA LYS A 185 -7.22 -3.54 -18.55
C LYS A 185 -7.80 -4.80 -17.91
N ASN A 186 -7.44 -5.96 -18.44
CA ASN A 186 -7.76 -7.24 -17.82
C ASN A 186 -6.44 -7.95 -17.50
N TRP A 187 -6.39 -8.65 -16.38
CA TRP A 187 -5.24 -9.50 -16.03
C TRP A 187 -5.73 -10.81 -15.41
N PHE A 188 -4.92 -11.86 -15.53
CA PHE A 188 -5.18 -13.14 -14.88
C PHE A 188 -4.21 -13.29 -13.71
N GLY A 189 -4.72 -13.60 -12.52
CA GLY A 189 -3.87 -13.77 -11.34
C GLY A 189 -4.57 -13.38 -10.05
N TYR A 190 -3.89 -12.51 -9.30
CA TYR A 190 -4.25 -12.11 -7.95
C TYR A 190 -4.25 -10.59 -7.82
N LYS A 191 -4.67 -10.12 -6.65
CA LYS A 191 -4.60 -8.71 -6.25
C LYS A 191 -4.09 -8.63 -4.81
N LEU A 192 -3.09 -7.80 -4.59
CA LEU A 192 -2.62 -7.42 -3.26
C LEU A 192 -3.23 -6.06 -2.92
N HIS A 193 -4.15 -6.04 -1.95
CA HIS A 193 -4.68 -4.80 -1.38
C HIS A 193 -3.75 -4.39 -0.25
N LEU A 194 -3.27 -3.16 -0.27
CA LEU A 194 -2.22 -2.70 0.63
C LEU A 194 -2.59 -1.34 1.21
N ILE A 195 -2.57 -1.22 2.54
CA ILE A 195 -2.53 0.04 3.26
C ILE A 195 -1.07 0.34 3.59
N VAL A 196 -0.61 1.54 3.28
CA VAL A 196 0.74 2.01 3.59
C VAL A 196 0.68 3.34 4.31
N ASP A 197 1.70 3.63 5.11
CA ASP A 197 1.99 5.00 5.53
C ASP A 197 2.57 5.79 4.35
N ALA A 198 1.98 6.95 4.06
CA ALA A 198 2.33 7.77 2.90
C ALA A 198 3.60 8.61 3.10
N ASP A 199 4.04 8.82 4.34
CA ASP A 199 5.19 9.66 4.66
C ASP A 199 6.48 8.85 4.67
N TYR A 200 6.46 7.69 5.32
CA TYR A 200 7.57 6.73 5.43
C TYR A 200 7.58 5.69 4.32
N GLU A 201 6.46 5.51 3.62
CA GLU A 201 6.29 4.51 2.56
C GLU A 201 6.48 3.08 3.09
N LEU A 202 5.87 2.77 4.24
CA LEU A 202 5.97 1.45 4.87
C LEU A 202 4.59 0.78 4.97
N PRO A 203 4.50 -0.54 4.73
CA PRO A 203 3.26 -1.32 4.85
C PRO A 203 2.65 -1.30 6.26
N VAL A 204 1.34 -1.04 6.35
CA VAL A 204 0.57 -1.06 7.61
C VAL A 204 -0.33 -2.28 7.70
N GLU A 205 -1.00 -2.66 6.62
CA GLU A 205 -1.89 -3.83 6.57
C GLU A 205 -2.12 -4.27 5.12
N PHE A 206 -2.38 -5.55 4.88
CA PHE A 206 -2.54 -6.08 3.53
C PHE A 206 -3.45 -7.31 3.44
N GLU A 207 -4.02 -7.52 2.25
CA GLU A 207 -4.72 -8.76 1.92
C GLU A 207 -4.43 -9.18 0.48
N VAL A 208 -4.17 -10.48 0.27
CA VAL A 208 -4.07 -11.07 -1.06
C VAL A 208 -5.37 -11.77 -1.41
N THR A 209 -6.02 -11.31 -2.48
CA THR A 209 -7.25 -11.89 -3.00
C THR A 209 -7.07 -12.40 -4.43
N LYS A 210 -8.10 -13.06 -4.95
CA LYS A 210 -8.21 -13.28 -6.40
C LYS A 210 -8.35 -11.95 -7.14
N ALA A 211 -8.00 -11.92 -8.42
CA ALA A 211 -8.02 -10.70 -9.23
C ALA A 211 -9.43 -10.10 -9.41
N SER A 212 -10.47 -10.94 -9.41
CA SER A 212 -11.87 -10.53 -9.57
C SER A 212 -12.46 -9.78 -8.37
N VAL A 213 -11.83 -9.85 -7.19
CA VAL A 213 -12.37 -9.25 -5.96
C VAL A 213 -12.30 -7.72 -6.02
N HIS A 214 -13.44 -7.09 -5.70
CA HIS A 214 -13.57 -5.64 -5.65
C HIS A 214 -12.77 -5.04 -4.48
N GLU A 215 -12.20 -3.86 -4.71
CA GLU A 215 -11.32 -3.16 -3.76
C GLU A 215 -12.06 -2.55 -2.57
N VAL A 216 -13.24 -1.95 -2.81
CA VAL A 216 -13.99 -1.25 -1.74
C VAL A 216 -14.34 -2.15 -0.56
N PRO A 217 -14.91 -3.37 -0.73
CA PRO A 217 -15.18 -4.25 0.41
C PRO A 217 -13.91 -4.65 1.18
N VAL A 218 -12.78 -4.82 0.49
CA VAL A 218 -11.50 -5.16 1.11
C VAL A 218 -10.94 -3.95 1.87
N ALA A 219 -11.07 -2.73 1.36
CA ALA A 219 -10.71 -1.51 2.10
C ALA A 219 -11.41 -1.40 3.45
N HIS A 220 -12.72 -1.66 3.46
CA HIS A 220 -13.51 -1.67 4.70
C HIS A 220 -13.03 -2.74 5.68
N LYS A 221 -12.57 -3.89 5.17
CA LYS A 221 -12.02 -4.97 5.97
C LYS A 221 -10.66 -4.61 6.53
N LEU A 222 -9.71 -4.18 5.70
CA LEU A 222 -8.37 -3.77 6.13
C LEU A 222 -8.44 -2.66 7.18
N LEU A 223 -9.32 -1.67 7.03
CA LEU A 223 -9.50 -0.63 8.06
C LEU A 223 -9.97 -1.18 9.41
N ARG A 224 -10.81 -2.23 9.43
CA ARG A 224 -11.18 -2.90 10.69
C ARG A 224 -10.01 -3.70 11.25
N GLU A 225 -9.25 -4.38 10.40
CA GLU A 225 -8.07 -5.14 10.85
C GLU A 225 -7.01 -4.22 11.46
N VAL A 226 -6.76 -3.04 10.88
CA VAL A 226 -5.87 -2.03 11.48
C VAL A 226 -6.44 -1.53 12.82
N GLU A 227 -7.74 -1.29 12.94
CA GLU A 227 -8.36 -0.91 14.21
C GLU A 227 -8.22 -2.00 15.30
N GLU A 228 -8.44 -3.26 14.92
CA GLU A 228 -8.40 -4.41 15.83
C GLU A 228 -6.97 -4.75 16.29
N LYS A 229 -5.99 -4.68 15.37
CA LYS A 229 -4.61 -5.07 15.64
C LYS A 229 -3.74 -3.90 16.09
N HIS A 230 -3.92 -2.73 15.49
CA HIS A 230 -3.06 -1.55 15.66
C HIS A 230 -3.90 -0.30 16.00
N PRO A 231 -4.68 -0.30 17.10
CA PRO A 231 -5.64 0.76 17.41
C PRO A 231 -5.01 2.15 17.52
N GLU A 232 -3.75 2.25 17.98
CA GLU A 232 -3.02 3.52 18.06
C GLU A 232 -2.76 4.15 16.67
N ILE A 233 -2.63 3.33 15.61
CA ILE A 233 -2.50 3.83 14.23
C ILE A 233 -3.82 4.50 13.78
N ILE A 234 -4.97 3.86 14.02
CA ILE A 234 -6.28 4.45 13.66
C ILE A 234 -6.55 5.73 14.44
N LYS A 235 -6.23 5.73 15.73
CA LYS A 235 -6.44 6.87 16.63
C LYS A 235 -5.63 8.10 16.23
N ASP A 236 -4.39 7.91 15.78
CA ASP A 236 -3.51 9.00 15.33
C ASP A 236 -3.66 9.34 13.85
N CYS A 237 -4.40 8.53 13.08
CA CYS A 237 -4.58 8.75 11.65
C CYS A 237 -5.37 10.04 11.39
N GLU A 238 -4.80 10.93 10.60
CA GLU A 238 -5.43 12.20 10.26
C GLU A 238 -6.07 12.18 8.87
N ILE A 239 -5.44 11.46 7.93
CA ILE A 239 -5.74 11.51 6.50
C ILE A 239 -5.72 10.10 5.91
N PHE A 240 -6.75 9.79 5.12
CA PHE A 240 -6.82 8.57 4.33
C PHE A 240 -6.87 8.90 2.83
N LEU A 241 -5.87 8.44 2.08
CA LEU A 241 -5.66 8.69 0.66
C LEU A 241 -6.11 7.46 -0.15
N ALA A 242 -6.92 7.68 -1.18
CA ALA A 242 -7.30 6.61 -2.09
C ALA A 242 -7.58 7.12 -3.51
N ASP A 243 -7.47 6.23 -4.49
CA ASP A 243 -7.85 6.56 -5.87
C ASP A 243 -9.37 6.65 -6.06
N ARG A 244 -9.78 7.05 -7.26
CA ARG A 244 -11.18 7.19 -7.65
C ARG A 244 -11.99 5.88 -7.58
N GLY A 245 -11.33 4.73 -7.62
CA GLY A 245 -11.94 3.41 -7.46
C GLY A 245 -12.59 3.22 -6.09
N TYR A 246 -12.03 3.86 -5.06
CA TYR A 246 -12.49 3.83 -3.66
C TYR A 246 -13.56 4.87 -3.32
N ASP A 247 -14.05 5.62 -4.30
CA ASP A 247 -15.15 6.57 -4.12
C ASP A 247 -16.46 5.85 -3.77
N ASP A 248 -16.65 5.61 -2.48
CA ASP A 248 -17.78 4.92 -1.86
C ASP A 248 -18.30 5.75 -0.68
N SER A 249 -19.59 6.08 -0.71
CA SER A 249 -20.23 6.89 0.33
C SER A 249 -20.13 6.25 1.71
N LYS A 250 -20.15 4.90 1.80
CA LYS A 250 -20.04 4.22 3.10
C LYS A 250 -18.63 4.35 3.65
N LEU A 251 -17.61 4.17 2.82
CA LEU A 251 -16.20 4.35 3.21
C LEU A 251 -15.93 5.77 3.68
N ILE A 252 -16.37 6.77 2.91
CA ILE A 252 -16.19 8.20 3.23
C ILE A 252 -16.86 8.55 4.56
N LYS A 253 -18.08 8.05 4.80
CA LYS A 253 -18.78 8.22 6.08
C LYS A 253 -18.02 7.54 7.21
N LYS A 254 -17.66 6.26 7.07
CA LYS A 254 -16.93 5.49 8.08
C LYS A 254 -15.65 6.21 8.53
N LEU A 255 -14.86 6.70 7.58
CA LEU A 255 -13.61 7.42 7.86
C LEU A 255 -13.82 8.64 8.77
N TRP A 256 -14.81 9.49 8.48
CA TRP A 256 -15.03 10.70 9.27
C TRP A 256 -15.92 10.50 10.50
N ASP A 257 -17.01 9.76 10.34
CA ASP A 257 -18.06 9.63 11.35
C ASP A 257 -17.56 8.75 12.51
N ASP A 258 -16.89 7.65 12.19
CA ASP A 258 -16.43 6.67 13.18
C ASP A 258 -14.99 7.00 13.63
N TYR A 259 -14.08 7.24 12.69
CA TYR A 259 -12.66 7.40 12.99
C TYR A 259 -12.14 8.84 13.06
N LYS A 260 -12.94 9.83 12.64
CA LYS A 260 -12.51 11.25 12.49
C LYS A 260 -11.31 11.44 11.55
N ILE A 261 -11.04 10.46 10.69
CA ILE A 261 -10.03 10.50 9.64
C ILE A 261 -10.58 11.28 8.44
N LYS A 262 -9.78 12.17 7.85
CA LYS A 262 -10.20 12.99 6.72
C LYS A 262 -10.01 12.22 5.40
N PRO A 263 -11.08 11.91 4.66
CA PRO A 263 -10.97 11.21 3.38
C PRO A 263 -10.51 12.17 2.28
N VAL A 264 -9.42 11.80 1.60
CA VAL A 264 -8.92 12.45 0.39
C VAL A 264 -8.98 11.42 -0.74
N ILE A 265 -10.19 11.27 -1.27
CA ILE A 265 -10.53 10.28 -2.30
C ILE A 265 -11.08 11.03 -3.52
N ASP A 266 -10.47 10.78 -4.68
CA ASP A 266 -10.96 11.35 -5.95
C ASP A 266 -12.36 10.83 -6.27
N ILE A 267 -13.19 11.63 -6.94
CA ILE A 267 -14.62 11.39 -7.06
C ILE A 267 -15.02 11.06 -8.50
N ARG A 268 -15.94 10.10 -8.65
CA ARG A 268 -16.56 9.74 -9.93
C ARG A 268 -17.73 10.66 -10.23
N ASN A 269 -17.95 10.99 -11.49
CA ASN A 269 -19.26 11.54 -11.85
C ASN A 269 -20.29 10.40 -11.87
N MET A 270 -21.31 10.50 -11.01
CA MET A 270 -22.41 9.53 -10.91
C MET A 270 -23.77 10.14 -11.28
N TRP A 271 -23.79 11.41 -11.68
CA TRP A 271 -25.02 12.09 -12.08
C TRP A 271 -25.44 11.60 -13.47
N ARG A 272 -26.75 11.35 -13.65
CA ARG A 272 -27.34 10.76 -14.87
C ARG A 272 -28.36 11.66 -15.55
N ASP A 273 -28.67 12.78 -14.93
CA ASP A 273 -29.59 13.82 -15.38
C ASP A 273 -28.99 14.68 -16.51
N GLY A 274 -27.69 14.55 -16.77
CA GLY A 274 -26.98 15.37 -17.76
C GLY A 274 -26.63 16.77 -17.24
N GLU A 275 -27.01 17.08 -16.00
CA GLU A 275 -26.74 18.37 -15.38
C GLU A 275 -25.27 18.47 -14.97
N LYS A 276 -24.68 19.66 -15.16
CA LYS A 276 -23.29 19.94 -14.74
C LYS A 276 -23.21 20.41 -13.29
N THR A 277 -24.30 20.92 -12.74
CA THR A 277 -24.36 21.51 -11.40
C THR A 277 -25.72 21.28 -10.77
N LYS A 278 -25.77 21.14 -9.44
CA LYS A 278 -27.01 21.05 -8.66
C LYS A 278 -27.18 22.25 -7.76
N LEU A 279 -28.42 22.68 -7.56
CA LEU A 279 -28.76 23.76 -6.64
C LEU A 279 -28.44 23.34 -5.20
N LEU A 280 -27.78 24.22 -4.46
CA LEU A 280 -27.51 24.03 -3.03
C LEU A 280 -28.78 24.26 -2.23
N SER A 281 -29.10 23.37 -1.29
CA SER A 281 -30.30 23.50 -0.45
C SER A 281 -30.37 24.87 0.24
N ASN A 282 -31.56 25.48 0.24
CA ASN A 282 -31.87 26.80 0.83
C ASN A 282 -31.33 28.03 0.06
N TYR A 283 -30.77 27.84 -1.13
CA TYR A 283 -30.30 28.91 -1.99
C TYR A 283 -30.91 28.83 -3.38
N ASP A 284 -31.15 30.00 -3.98
CA ASP A 284 -31.80 30.11 -5.30
C ASP A 284 -30.78 30.37 -6.43
N ASN A 285 -29.55 30.74 -6.06
CA ASN A 285 -28.49 31.16 -6.98
C ASN A 285 -27.13 30.51 -6.71
N ILE A 286 -27.06 29.52 -5.83
CA ILE A 286 -25.81 28.83 -5.48
C ILE A 286 -25.92 27.39 -5.92
N VAL A 287 -24.92 26.94 -6.68
CA VAL A 287 -24.86 25.58 -7.19
C VAL A 287 -23.52 24.95 -6.86
N TYR A 288 -23.43 23.63 -6.94
CA TYR A 288 -22.17 22.91 -6.87
C TYR A 288 -22.07 21.88 -8.00
N ASP A 289 -20.86 21.56 -8.44
CA ASP A 289 -20.61 20.45 -9.38
C ASP A 289 -20.39 19.13 -8.65
N TYR A 290 -20.28 18.02 -9.39
CA TYR A 290 -20.07 16.70 -8.81
C TYR A 290 -18.75 16.57 -8.03
N ARG A 291 -17.80 17.48 -8.22
CA ARG A 291 -16.53 17.54 -7.47
C ARG A 291 -16.66 18.34 -6.17
N GLY A 292 -17.79 19.00 -5.94
CA GLY A 292 -18.00 19.86 -4.78
C GLY A 292 -17.41 21.25 -4.94
N THR A 293 -17.08 21.66 -6.16
CA THR A 293 -16.77 23.06 -6.45
C THR A 293 -18.06 23.84 -6.39
N VAL A 294 -18.07 24.91 -5.61
CA VAL A 294 -19.26 25.73 -5.37
C VAL A 294 -19.20 26.98 -6.22
N TYR A 295 -20.33 27.32 -6.85
CA TYR A 295 -20.49 28.49 -7.70
C TYR A 295 -21.68 29.32 -7.25
N CYS A 296 -21.59 30.64 -7.42
CA CYS A 296 -22.72 31.54 -7.33
C CYS A 296 -23.06 32.09 -8.71
N TYR A 297 -24.35 32.30 -8.98
CA TYR A 297 -24.85 33.06 -10.10
C TYR A 297 -25.24 34.46 -9.64
N CYS A 298 -24.80 35.47 -10.38
CA CYS A 298 -25.27 36.83 -10.18
C CYS A 298 -26.78 36.88 -10.48
N PRO A 299 -27.64 37.30 -9.54
CA PRO A 299 -29.08 37.36 -9.78
C PRO A 299 -29.47 38.23 -10.98
N GLU A 300 -28.83 39.39 -11.15
CA GLU A 300 -29.12 40.29 -12.27
C GLU A 300 -28.58 39.86 -13.64
N THR A 301 -27.39 39.25 -13.68
CA THR A 301 -26.66 39.02 -14.95
C THR A 301 -26.52 37.55 -15.32
N ALA A 302 -26.97 36.64 -14.44
CA ALA A 302 -26.74 35.20 -14.52
C ALA A 302 -25.26 34.81 -14.70
N LYS A 303 -24.30 35.70 -14.41
CA LYS A 303 -22.87 35.40 -14.53
C LYS A 303 -22.43 34.46 -13.41
N ARG A 304 -22.00 33.25 -13.79
CA ARG A 304 -21.45 32.23 -12.89
C ARG A 304 -20.04 32.62 -12.41
N ARG A 305 -19.79 32.49 -11.11
CA ARG A 305 -18.46 32.67 -10.50
C ARG A 305 -18.22 31.58 -9.46
N GLN A 306 -16.99 31.05 -9.40
CA GLN A 306 -16.61 30.10 -8.35
C GLN A 306 -16.50 30.82 -7.00
N MET A 307 -17.08 30.22 -5.96
CA MET A 307 -17.01 30.75 -4.60
C MET A 307 -15.66 30.43 -3.95
N ALA A 308 -15.20 31.31 -3.07
CA ALA A 308 -13.92 31.15 -2.41
C ALA A 308 -14.05 30.24 -1.19
N TYR A 309 -13.26 29.16 -1.12
CA TYR A 309 -13.24 28.28 0.05
C TYR A 309 -12.67 29.01 1.27
N GLY A 310 -13.42 29.01 2.36
CA GLY A 310 -13.13 29.77 3.58
C GLY A 310 -12.70 28.93 4.79
N GLY A 311 -12.62 27.60 4.64
CA GLY A 311 -12.20 26.66 5.69
C GLY A 311 -13.28 25.66 6.13
N PHE A 312 -12.86 24.67 6.90
CA PHE A 312 -13.73 23.67 7.53
C PHE A 312 -13.94 24.01 9.01
N GLU A 313 -15.20 24.17 9.42
CA GLU A 313 -15.60 24.43 10.79
C GLU A 313 -15.99 23.09 11.46
N LYS A 314 -15.06 22.49 12.22
CA LYS A 314 -15.19 21.13 12.80
C LYS A 314 -16.45 21.00 13.68
N ASP A 315 -16.67 21.93 14.60
CA ASP A 315 -17.77 21.85 15.58
C ASP A 315 -19.16 21.92 14.92
N ARG A 316 -19.25 22.51 13.73
CA ARG A 316 -20.49 22.65 12.97
C ARG A 316 -20.62 21.65 11.84
N GLU A 317 -19.55 20.89 11.57
CA GLU A 317 -19.39 20.04 10.40
C GLU A 317 -19.79 20.76 9.09
N THR A 318 -19.27 21.98 8.90
CA THR A 318 -19.58 22.78 7.72
C THR A 318 -18.34 23.28 6.98
N LEU A 319 -18.47 23.35 5.66
CA LEU A 319 -17.51 24.02 4.78
C LEU A 319 -17.98 25.46 4.56
N LYS A 320 -17.13 26.41 4.94
CA LYS A 320 -17.38 27.82 4.74
C LYS A 320 -16.98 28.21 3.33
N TYR A 321 -17.86 28.93 2.62
CA TYR A 321 -17.55 29.53 1.32
C TYR A 321 -17.89 31.00 1.32
N ARG A 322 -17.06 31.84 0.71
CA ARG A 322 -17.22 33.30 0.69
C ARG A 322 -17.66 33.77 -0.69
N CYS A 323 -18.42 34.85 -0.71
CA CYS A 323 -18.81 35.51 -1.94
C CYS A 323 -17.55 35.97 -2.71
N PRO A 324 -17.39 35.62 -4.00
CA PRO A 324 -16.22 36.02 -4.77
C PRO A 324 -16.13 37.53 -4.99
N ALA A 325 -17.26 38.24 -5.09
CA ALA A 325 -17.28 39.70 -5.21
C ALA A 325 -16.65 40.37 -3.98
N VAL A 326 -17.03 39.92 -2.79
CA VAL A 326 -16.50 40.45 -1.52
C VAL A 326 -15.06 39.98 -1.29
N HIS A 327 -14.77 38.71 -1.51
CA HIS A 327 -13.47 38.13 -1.17
C HIS A 327 -12.34 38.59 -2.11
N TYR A 328 -12.63 38.70 -3.40
CA TYR A 328 -11.65 39.09 -4.43
C TYR A 328 -11.80 40.54 -4.89
N GLY A 329 -12.77 41.29 -4.37
CA GLY A 329 -13.04 42.69 -4.78
C GLY A 329 -13.58 42.81 -6.21
N ILE A 330 -14.29 41.80 -6.71
CA ILE A 330 -14.82 41.79 -8.08
C ILE A 330 -16.15 42.54 -8.14
N GLU A 331 -16.31 43.40 -9.14
CA GLU A 331 -17.59 44.08 -9.39
C GLU A 331 -18.70 43.07 -9.77
N CYS A 332 -19.81 43.11 -9.04
CA CYS A 332 -20.97 42.28 -9.26
C CYS A 332 -22.25 43.11 -9.13
N LYS A 333 -23.02 43.25 -10.22
CA LYS A 333 -24.21 44.09 -10.26
C LYS A 333 -25.27 43.65 -9.23
N GLY A 334 -25.57 42.35 -9.19
CA GLY A 334 -26.48 41.75 -8.20
C GLY A 334 -25.93 41.61 -6.77
N GLN A 335 -24.86 42.33 -6.41
CA GLN A 335 -24.30 42.27 -5.05
C GLN A 335 -25.30 42.78 -4.00
N LYS A 336 -26.08 43.82 -4.33
CA LYS A 336 -27.15 44.36 -3.46
C LYS A 336 -28.30 43.38 -3.30
N GLU A 337 -28.74 42.73 -4.39
CA GLU A 337 -29.79 41.71 -4.34
C GLU A 337 -29.37 40.46 -3.53
N CYS A 338 -28.06 40.19 -3.43
CA CYS A 338 -27.53 39.11 -2.60
C CYS A 338 -27.46 39.45 -1.09
N GLU A 339 -27.78 40.70 -0.67
CA GLU A 339 -27.53 41.24 0.68
C GLU A 339 -28.22 40.50 1.85
N CYS A 340 -29.01 39.43 1.67
CA CYS A 340 -29.64 38.72 2.81
C CYS A 340 -29.82 37.19 2.71
N LYS A 341 -28.97 36.45 1.97
CA LYS A 341 -28.83 34.97 2.18
C LYS A 341 -27.38 34.48 2.26
N VAL A 342 -26.44 35.25 1.70
CA VAL A 342 -25.01 34.90 1.57
C VAL A 342 -24.18 35.95 2.30
N SER A 343 -24.47 36.17 3.59
CA SER A 343 -23.85 37.22 4.42
C SER A 343 -22.34 37.04 4.56
N ASN A 344 -21.59 37.56 3.58
CA ASN A 344 -20.15 37.37 3.32
C ASN A 344 -19.68 35.91 3.15
N CYS A 345 -20.37 34.95 3.74
CA CYS A 345 -20.08 33.53 3.69
C CYS A 345 -21.34 32.68 3.85
N ILE A 346 -21.36 31.55 3.15
CA ILE A 346 -22.30 30.45 3.36
C ILE A 346 -21.61 29.32 4.10
N ARG A 347 -22.41 28.44 4.69
CA ARG A 347 -21.94 27.22 5.36
C ARG A 347 -22.67 26.03 4.77
N ILE A 348 -21.92 25.16 4.13
CA ILE A 348 -22.45 23.93 3.55
C ILE A 348 -22.19 22.81 4.55
N LYS A 349 -23.25 22.22 5.11
CA LYS A 349 -23.12 21.05 5.98
C LYS A 349 -22.56 19.88 5.19
N LEU A 350 -21.68 19.09 5.79
CA LEU A 350 -21.23 17.84 5.17
C LEU A 350 -22.42 16.90 4.86
N SER A 351 -23.49 16.97 5.66
CA SER A 351 -24.72 16.19 5.46
C SER A 351 -25.49 16.52 4.18
N GLU A 352 -25.22 17.65 3.51
CA GLU A 352 -25.84 18.02 2.23
C GLU A 352 -25.61 16.92 1.18
N ASP A 353 -24.36 16.48 1.06
CA ASP A 353 -23.97 15.27 0.34
C ASP A 353 -22.63 14.80 0.93
N ARG A 354 -22.68 13.75 1.74
CA ARG A 354 -21.50 13.22 2.46
C ARG A 354 -20.42 12.67 1.55
N ARG A 355 -20.73 12.38 0.29
CA ARG A 355 -19.75 11.91 -0.70
C ARG A 355 -19.04 13.10 -1.35
N ILE A 356 -19.76 14.16 -1.67
CA ILE A 356 -19.24 15.37 -2.32
C ILE A 356 -18.55 16.31 -1.32
N PHE A 357 -19.20 16.60 -0.20
CA PHE A 357 -18.69 17.50 0.83
C PHE A 357 -18.02 16.71 1.94
N THR A 358 -16.69 16.73 1.91
CA THR A 358 -15.82 16.10 2.92
C THR A 358 -15.10 17.16 3.75
N PRO A 359 -14.53 16.81 4.92
CA PRO A 359 -13.80 17.74 5.79
C PRO A 359 -12.64 18.50 5.13
N ILE A 360 -12.08 17.95 4.05
CA ILE A 360 -11.13 18.65 3.18
C ILE A 360 -11.82 18.86 1.83
N ALA A 361 -12.32 20.06 1.60
CA ALA A 361 -12.98 20.41 0.33
C ALA A 361 -12.07 20.10 -0.87
N ARG A 362 -12.58 19.39 -1.87
CA ARG A 362 -11.83 19.00 -3.09
C ARG A 362 -11.34 20.20 -3.90
N SER A 363 -12.06 21.32 -3.82
CA SER A 363 -11.69 22.60 -4.43
C SER A 363 -10.56 23.33 -3.70
N SER A 364 -10.10 22.84 -2.55
CA SER A 364 -9.06 23.51 -1.75
C SER A 364 -7.65 23.12 -2.17
N TYR A 365 -6.70 24.06 -2.06
CA TYR A 365 -5.27 23.79 -2.24
C TYR A 365 -4.74 22.71 -1.28
N ARG A 366 -5.34 22.58 -0.09
CA ARG A 366 -5.00 21.50 0.85
C ARG A 366 -5.31 20.15 0.22
N TRP A 367 -6.48 19.97 -0.40
CA TRP A 367 -6.83 18.70 -1.04
C TRP A 367 -5.82 18.29 -2.09
N GLU A 368 -5.45 19.21 -2.99
CA GLU A 368 -4.46 18.95 -4.03
C GLU A 368 -3.10 18.54 -3.44
N ARG A 369 -2.65 19.22 -2.38
CA ARG A 369 -1.39 18.90 -1.70
C ARG A 369 -1.43 17.53 -1.04
N GLU A 370 -2.47 17.21 -0.27
CA GLU A 370 -2.58 15.90 0.40
C GLU A 370 -2.73 14.77 -0.64
N TYR A 371 -3.47 15.00 -1.73
CA TYR A 371 -3.68 14.00 -2.79
C TYR A 371 -2.38 13.60 -3.51
N LYS A 372 -1.38 14.51 -3.62
CA LYS A 372 -0.05 14.18 -4.14
C LYS A 372 0.68 13.10 -3.32
N GLY A 373 0.34 12.95 -2.03
CA GLY A 373 0.84 11.89 -1.15
C GLY A 373 0.50 10.47 -1.64
N ARG A 374 -0.53 10.30 -2.50
CA ARG A 374 -0.90 9.01 -3.08
C ARG A 374 0.24 8.37 -3.88
N THR A 375 1.18 9.16 -4.39
CA THR A 375 2.35 8.62 -5.11
C THR A 375 3.23 7.71 -4.23
N ALA A 376 3.13 7.82 -2.90
CA ALA A 376 3.82 6.93 -1.96
C ALA A 376 3.48 5.46 -2.17
N ILE A 377 2.19 5.12 -2.32
CA ILE A 377 1.80 3.72 -2.52
C ILE A 377 2.23 3.18 -3.88
N GLU A 378 2.31 4.04 -4.90
CA GLU A 378 2.86 3.65 -6.22
C GLU A 378 4.35 3.30 -6.12
N ARG A 379 5.13 4.02 -5.28
CA ARG A 379 6.53 3.69 -5.00
C ARG A 379 6.69 2.38 -4.21
N VAL A 380 5.82 2.11 -3.25
CA VAL A 380 5.78 0.82 -2.54
C VAL A 380 5.46 -0.32 -3.50
N ASN A 381 4.45 -0.14 -4.36
CA ASN A 381 4.08 -1.11 -5.39
C ASN A 381 5.21 -1.37 -6.38
N SER A 382 5.96 -0.33 -6.77
CA SER A 382 7.16 -0.47 -7.62
C SER A 382 8.27 -1.26 -6.94
N ARG A 383 8.53 -1.02 -5.65
CA ARG A 383 9.49 -1.83 -4.88
C ARG A 383 9.08 -3.30 -4.84
N LEU A 384 7.79 -3.58 -4.62
CA LEU A 384 7.28 -4.97 -4.67
C LEU A 384 7.54 -5.63 -6.03
N ASP A 385 7.28 -4.93 -7.13
CA ASP A 385 7.54 -5.47 -8.48
C ASP A 385 9.01 -5.77 -8.73
N VAL A 386 9.86 -4.76 -8.51
CA VAL A 386 11.25 -4.77 -8.95
C VAL A 386 12.15 -5.43 -7.92
N CYS A 387 12.13 -4.96 -6.67
CA CYS A 387 13.04 -5.41 -5.62
C CYS A 387 12.62 -6.75 -5.00
N TYR A 388 11.31 -7.03 -4.92
CA TYR A 388 10.80 -8.29 -4.36
C TYR A 388 10.35 -9.30 -5.43
N GLY A 389 10.55 -8.97 -6.71
CA GLY A 389 10.42 -9.90 -7.83
C GLY A 389 8.98 -10.29 -8.18
N PHE A 390 7.98 -9.49 -7.82
CA PHE A 390 6.59 -9.76 -8.19
C PHE A 390 6.28 -9.48 -9.67
N GLU A 391 7.13 -8.74 -10.38
CA GLU A 391 6.99 -8.57 -11.84
C GLU A 391 7.39 -9.85 -12.60
N ARG A 392 8.38 -10.59 -12.08
CA ARG A 392 8.97 -11.79 -12.71
C ARG A 392 8.91 -12.99 -11.78
N HIS A 393 7.70 -13.48 -11.49
CA HIS A 393 7.50 -14.62 -10.60
C HIS A 393 6.90 -15.85 -11.29
N THR A 394 7.12 -17.05 -10.73
CA THR A 394 6.43 -18.29 -11.14
C THR A 394 5.50 -18.84 -10.06
N ILE A 395 5.07 -17.98 -9.13
CA ILE A 395 4.22 -18.34 -7.99
C ILE A 395 2.81 -18.70 -8.49
N ARG A 396 2.25 -19.77 -7.94
CA ARG A 396 0.92 -20.30 -8.28
C ARG A 396 0.20 -20.71 -6.99
N GLY A 397 -1.12 -20.48 -6.95
CA GLY A 397 -1.98 -20.78 -5.81
C GLY A 397 -2.05 -19.65 -4.79
N LEU A 398 -3.26 -19.36 -4.31
CA LEU A 398 -3.54 -18.19 -3.48
C LEU A 398 -2.76 -18.21 -2.16
N LYS A 399 -2.72 -19.37 -1.48
CA LYS A 399 -1.98 -19.53 -0.21
C LYS A 399 -0.47 -19.26 -0.38
N LYS A 400 0.11 -19.74 -1.49
CA LYS A 400 1.52 -19.53 -1.79
C LYS A 400 1.79 -18.06 -2.13
N MET A 401 0.87 -17.42 -2.85
CA MET A 401 0.97 -15.99 -3.15
C MET A 401 0.88 -15.15 -1.88
N LYS A 402 -0.08 -15.44 -0.98
CA LYS A 402 -0.18 -14.79 0.33
C LYS A 402 1.14 -14.91 1.10
N MET A 403 1.65 -16.13 1.29
CA MET A 403 2.91 -16.37 2.00
C MET A 403 4.08 -15.58 1.39
N ARG A 404 4.19 -15.55 0.06
CA ARG A 404 5.25 -14.79 -0.61
C ARG A 404 5.12 -13.29 -0.42
N CYS A 405 3.90 -12.74 -0.47
CA CYS A 405 3.65 -11.33 -0.16
C CYS A 405 4.00 -11.03 1.30
N SER A 406 3.56 -11.86 2.25
CA SER A 406 3.90 -11.70 3.67
C SER A 406 5.42 -11.68 3.87
N LEU A 407 6.17 -12.61 3.28
CA LEU A 407 7.63 -12.64 3.41
C LEU A 407 8.31 -11.38 2.84
N ALA A 408 7.82 -10.85 1.72
CA ALA A 408 8.35 -9.61 1.15
C ALA A 408 8.08 -8.41 2.06
N LEU A 409 6.85 -8.32 2.59
CA LEU A 409 6.43 -7.22 3.45
C LEU A 409 7.13 -7.26 4.81
N ILE A 410 7.27 -8.42 5.47
CA ILE A 410 8.03 -8.51 6.72
C ILE A 410 9.49 -8.11 6.51
N ILE A 411 10.13 -8.51 5.41
CA ILE A 411 11.52 -8.11 5.13
C ILE A 411 11.61 -6.60 4.90
N MET A 412 10.64 -6.00 4.21
CA MET A 412 10.56 -4.55 4.05
C MET A 412 10.50 -3.83 5.40
N LEU A 413 9.65 -4.30 6.31
CA LEU A 413 9.51 -3.70 7.64
C LEU A 413 10.72 -3.98 8.53
N THR A 414 11.27 -5.20 8.53
CA THR A 414 12.47 -5.55 9.30
C THR A 414 13.65 -4.68 8.88
N MET A 415 13.87 -4.49 7.58
CA MET A 415 14.92 -3.59 7.08
C MET A 415 14.68 -2.14 7.53
N ALA A 416 13.44 -1.67 7.56
CA ALA A 416 13.14 -0.33 8.06
C ALA A 416 13.44 -0.19 9.56
N VAL A 417 12.98 -1.14 10.38
CA VAL A 417 13.23 -1.19 11.83
C VAL A 417 14.73 -1.21 12.12
N ASP A 418 15.45 -2.09 11.45
CA ASP A 418 16.90 -2.21 11.52
C ASP A 418 17.59 -0.87 11.26
N ARG A 419 17.34 -0.25 10.09
CA ARG A 419 17.98 1.02 9.73
C ARG A 419 17.67 2.14 10.71
N ILE A 420 16.48 2.15 11.29
CA ILE A 420 16.14 3.15 12.31
C ILE A 420 16.96 2.91 13.59
N LYS A 421 17.09 1.65 14.03
CA LYS A 421 17.88 1.29 15.22
C LYS A 421 19.38 1.53 15.04
N GLU A 422 19.89 1.36 13.83
CA GLU A 422 21.29 1.66 13.46
C GLU A 422 21.54 3.16 13.18
N ASN A 423 20.59 4.06 13.49
CA ASN A 423 20.66 5.50 13.23
C ASN A 423 20.81 5.89 11.75
N GLN A 424 20.30 5.05 10.83
CA GLN A 424 20.32 5.24 9.38
C GLN A 424 18.90 5.47 8.82
N ARG A 425 18.13 6.31 9.51
CA ARG A 425 16.70 6.53 9.21
C ARG A 425 16.47 7.00 7.77
N ASP A 426 17.37 7.78 7.18
CA ASP A 426 17.32 8.22 5.79
C ASP A 426 17.34 7.04 4.79
N LYS A 427 17.97 5.93 5.16
CA LYS A 427 18.08 4.70 4.35
C LYS A 427 16.96 3.70 4.60
N MET A 428 15.96 3.98 5.44
CA MET A 428 14.92 3.01 5.86
C MET A 428 14.11 2.38 4.71
N ARG A 429 14.06 3.03 3.54
CA ARG A 429 13.34 2.54 2.36
C ARG A 429 14.22 1.74 1.40
N SER A 430 15.53 1.81 1.58
CA SER A 430 16.52 1.28 0.64
C SER A 430 16.70 -0.21 0.85
N LEU A 431 16.42 -0.98 -0.20
CA LEU A 431 16.73 -2.41 -0.20
C LEU A 431 18.20 -2.67 -0.56
N VAL A 432 18.87 -1.79 -1.29
CA VAL A 432 20.15 -2.08 -1.95
C VAL A 432 21.34 -1.32 -1.40
N GLU A 433 21.15 -0.19 -0.72
CA GLU A 433 22.29 0.57 -0.21
C GLU A 433 22.85 -0.07 1.05
N PRO A 434 24.17 -0.33 1.12
CA PRO A 434 24.80 -0.82 2.34
C PRO A 434 24.78 0.24 3.45
N ALA A 435 24.98 -0.24 4.69
CA ALA A 435 25.12 0.59 5.88
C ALA A 435 26.26 1.59 5.75
#